data_AF-A0A8K0K268-F1
#
_entry.id   AF-A0A8K0K268-F1
#
_cell.length_a   1.000
_cell.length_b   1.000
_cell.length_c   1.000
_cell.angle_alpha   90.00
_cell.angle_beta   90.00
_cell.angle_gamma   90.00
#
_symmetry.space_group_name_H-M   'P 1'
#
loop_
_entity.id
_entity.type
_entity.pdbx_description
1 polymer ?
#
loop_
_entity_poly.entity_id
_entity_poly.type
_entity_poly.pdbx_seq_one_letter_code
_entity_poly.pdbx_strand_id
1 'polypeptide(L)'
;MLKRIERMAVQCPPTKPPRSAKYPKETSGLLMSVIRTLSASESNEQRDREKAKLEKEYKKSDQRLDELISLHDEDLSQIMQLFGQLSNLVTTSRERVQAVKENLQACKTLLRCRRDELKKLWLEGVEHKHVLHLLEEIDKLRGVPNQLDKYIAKKHYLHATQLLVSAVSLGEGPLDGVEALRDVRAELNTKKE
;
A
#
# COMPACT_ATOMS: atom_id res chain seq x y z
N MET A 1 7.95 -6.85 35.61
CA MET A 1 6.74 -6.05 35.36
C MET A 1 5.96 -6.60 34.16
N LEU A 2 5.41 -7.81 34.25
CA LEU A 2 4.78 -8.49 33.09
C LEU A 2 3.60 -9.39 33.50
N LYS A 3 2.63 -8.84 34.26
CA LYS A 3 1.32 -9.49 34.46
C LYS A 3 0.24 -8.44 34.77
N ARG A 4 -0.28 -7.75 33.74
CA ARG A 4 -1.60 -7.07 33.84
C ARG A 4 -2.24 -6.74 32.48
N ILE A 5 -2.16 -7.65 31.51
CA ILE A 5 -2.89 -7.52 30.25
C ILE A 5 -3.56 -8.86 29.96
N GLU A 6 -4.61 -9.17 30.71
CA GLU A 6 -5.55 -10.21 30.32
C GLU A 6 -6.89 -9.96 31.02
N ARG A 7 -7.74 -9.20 30.31
CA ARG A 7 -9.21 -9.18 30.40
C ARG A 7 -9.74 -8.20 29.35
N MET A 8 -9.58 -8.55 28.07
CA MET A 8 -10.38 -7.93 27.02
C MET A 8 -11.67 -8.74 26.93
N ALA A 9 -12.75 -8.20 27.48
CA ALA A 9 -14.09 -8.69 27.25
C ALA A 9 -14.36 -8.64 25.74
N VAL A 10 -14.83 -9.76 25.19
CA VAL A 10 -15.37 -9.81 23.83
C VAL A 10 -16.58 -8.88 23.78
N GLN A 11 -16.41 -7.67 23.25
CA GLN A 11 -17.53 -6.76 23.01
C GLN A 11 -18.20 -7.17 21.69
N CYS A 12 -19.49 -7.55 21.78
CA CYS A 12 -20.33 -7.74 20.61
C CYS A 12 -20.36 -6.47 19.74
N PRO A 13 -20.45 -6.59 18.40
CA PRO A 13 -20.55 -5.44 17.51
C PRO A 13 -21.83 -4.64 17.83
N PRO A 14 -21.83 -3.31 17.64
CA PRO A 14 -22.98 -2.46 17.96
C PRO A 14 -24.15 -2.82 17.04
N THR A 15 -25.12 -3.55 17.59
CA THR A 15 -26.41 -3.77 16.95
C THR A 15 -27.18 -2.44 16.91
N LYS A 16 -27.63 -2.06 15.71
CA LYS A 16 -28.51 -0.92 15.51
C LYS A 16 -29.76 -1.09 16.40
N PRO A 17 -30.19 -0.07 17.14
CA PRO A 17 -31.40 -0.19 17.95
C PRO A 17 -32.60 -0.49 17.03
N PRO A 18 -33.55 -1.33 17.47
CA PRO A 18 -34.75 -1.62 16.70
C PRO A 18 -35.50 -0.31 16.43
N ARG A 19 -35.76 -0.01 15.15
CA ARG A 19 -36.58 1.14 14.72
C ARG A 19 -38.06 0.89 15.05
N SER A 20 -38.39 0.86 16.34
CA SER A 20 -39.75 0.99 16.84
C SER A 20 -39.74 1.19 18.37
N ALA A 21 -38.87 2.06 18.88
CA ALA A 21 -39.11 2.64 20.19
C ALA A 21 -40.25 3.65 20.02
N LYS A 22 -41.47 3.26 20.41
CA LYS A 22 -42.53 4.25 20.63
C LYS A 22 -41.98 5.22 21.67
N TYR A 23 -41.67 6.44 21.24
CA TYR A 23 -41.30 7.51 22.15
C TYR A 23 -42.37 7.56 23.26
N PRO A 24 -41.99 7.49 24.54
CA PRO A 24 -42.97 7.62 25.59
C PRO A 24 -43.57 9.01 25.44
N LYS A 25 -44.90 9.06 25.32
CA LYS A 25 -45.70 10.25 25.08
C LYS A 25 -45.78 11.10 26.37
N GLU A 26 -44.65 11.28 27.05
CA GLU A 26 -44.60 11.86 28.40
C GLU A 26 -45.04 13.31 28.41
N THR A 27 -44.74 14.04 27.34
CA THR A 27 -45.19 15.43 27.14
C THR A 27 -46.70 15.54 27.09
N SER A 28 -47.38 14.61 26.40
CA SER A 28 -48.84 14.60 26.32
C SER A 28 -49.51 14.14 27.62
N GLY A 29 -48.88 13.23 28.37
CA GLY A 29 -49.43 12.73 29.63
C GLY A 29 -49.46 13.81 30.72
N LEU A 30 -48.38 14.60 30.81
CA LEU A 30 -48.27 15.70 31.76
C LEU A 30 -49.25 16.83 31.41
N LEU A 31 -49.29 17.24 30.14
CA LEU A 31 -50.23 18.27 29.68
C LEU A 31 -51.70 17.85 29.92
N MET A 32 -52.04 16.60 29.63
CA MET A 32 -53.39 16.08 29.88
C MET A 32 -53.72 15.98 31.37
N SER A 33 -52.71 15.74 32.23
CA SER A 33 -52.88 15.77 33.69
C SER A 33 -53.18 17.19 34.18
N VAL A 34 -52.41 18.18 33.71
CA VAL A 34 -52.62 19.60 34.04
C VAL A 34 -53.99 20.09 33.56
N ILE A 35 -54.40 19.73 32.33
CA ILE A 35 -55.72 20.06 31.80
C ILE A 35 -56.83 19.45 32.67
N ARG A 36 -56.70 18.18 33.09
CA ARG A 36 -57.68 17.53 33.97
C ARG A 36 -57.76 18.21 35.34
N THR A 37 -56.63 18.52 35.97
CA THR A 37 -56.60 19.17 37.29
C THR A 37 -57.20 20.59 37.26
N LEU A 38 -56.90 21.37 36.23
CA LEU A 38 -57.46 22.71 36.06
C LEU A 38 -58.95 22.66 35.63
N SER A 39 -59.37 21.63 34.90
CA SER A 39 -60.77 21.47 34.47
C SER A 39 -61.68 20.86 35.55
N ALA A 40 -61.12 20.09 36.49
CA ALA A 40 -61.81 19.53 37.66
C ALA A 40 -61.98 20.54 38.82
N SER A 41 -61.37 21.73 38.71
CA SER A 41 -61.49 22.78 39.70
C SER A 41 -62.82 23.53 39.52
N GLU A 42 -63.70 23.46 40.52
CA GLU A 42 -65.09 23.95 40.45
C GLU A 42 -65.24 25.48 40.46
N SER A 43 -64.18 26.23 40.84
CA SER A 43 -64.18 27.69 40.90
C SER A 43 -62.94 28.28 40.22
N ASN A 44 -63.09 29.50 39.67
CA ASN A 44 -61.97 30.24 39.10
C ASN A 44 -60.82 30.42 40.11
N GLU A 45 -61.13 30.63 41.38
CA GLU A 45 -60.13 30.77 42.45
C GLU A 45 -59.31 29.48 42.65
N GLN A 46 -59.94 28.31 42.51
CA GLN A 46 -59.25 27.04 42.69
C GLN A 46 -58.31 26.76 41.51
N ARG A 47 -58.71 27.14 40.29
CA ARG A 47 -57.84 27.09 39.11
C ARG A 47 -56.64 28.02 39.25
N ASP A 48 -56.85 29.23 39.77
CA ASP A 48 -55.78 30.20 39.99
C ASP A 48 -54.78 29.70 41.05
N ARG A 49 -55.25 29.03 42.10
CA ARG A 49 -54.39 28.38 43.11
C ARG A 49 -53.57 27.22 42.53
N GLU A 50 -54.18 26.32 41.78
CA GLU A 50 -53.48 25.18 41.15
C GLU A 50 -52.49 25.66 40.08
N LYS A 51 -52.85 26.69 39.29
CA LYS A 51 -51.94 27.34 38.33
C LYS A 51 -50.74 27.96 39.05
N ALA A 52 -50.97 28.73 40.12
CA ALA A 52 -49.90 29.34 40.90
C ALA A 52 -48.96 28.28 41.52
N LYS A 53 -49.50 27.16 41.99
CA LYS A 53 -48.72 26.02 42.50
C LYS A 53 -47.86 25.39 41.41
N LEU A 54 -48.42 25.16 40.22
CA LEU A 54 -47.67 24.59 39.09
C LEU A 54 -46.56 25.53 38.62
N GLU A 55 -46.84 26.82 38.48
CA GLU A 55 -45.84 27.84 38.12
C GLU A 55 -44.71 27.90 39.16
N LYS A 56 -45.03 27.77 40.45
CA LYS A 56 -44.03 27.73 41.52
C LYS A 56 -43.12 26.51 41.41
N GLU A 57 -43.68 25.32 41.23
CA GLU A 57 -42.88 24.10 41.10
C GLU A 57 -42.07 24.08 39.80
N TYR A 58 -42.62 24.62 38.69
CA TYR A 58 -41.87 24.80 37.44
C TYR A 58 -40.65 25.70 37.66
N LYS A 59 -40.85 26.89 38.24
CA LYS A 59 -39.74 27.82 38.53
C LYS A 59 -38.69 27.19 39.44
N LYS A 60 -39.11 26.40 40.43
CA LYS A 60 -38.20 25.68 41.33
C LYS A 60 -37.38 24.62 40.58
N SER A 61 -37.99 23.90 39.65
CA SER A 61 -37.29 22.91 38.83
C SER A 61 -36.30 23.57 37.86
N ASP A 62 -36.69 24.70 37.26
CA ASP A 62 -35.87 25.49 36.33
C ASP A 62 -34.63 26.06 37.04
N GLN A 63 -34.83 26.70 38.21
CA GLN A 63 -33.75 27.18 39.06
C GLN A 63 -32.78 26.07 39.47
N ARG A 64 -33.30 24.90 39.83
CA ARG A 64 -32.45 23.75 40.18
C ARG A 64 -31.63 23.26 38.99
N LEU A 65 -32.19 23.30 37.79
CA LEU A 65 -31.47 22.95 36.57
C LEU A 65 -30.37 23.96 36.28
N ASP A 66 -30.66 25.26 36.39
CA ASP A 66 -29.67 26.33 36.21
C ASP A 66 -28.54 26.24 37.23
N GLU A 67 -28.85 25.97 38.50
CA GLU A 67 -27.84 25.73 39.54
C GLU A 67 -26.94 24.54 39.21
N LEU A 68 -27.53 23.44 38.71
CA LEU A 68 -26.78 22.24 38.34
C LEU A 68 -25.91 22.46 37.11
N ILE A 69 -26.41 23.21 36.12
CA ILE A 69 -25.64 23.59 34.94
C ILE A 69 -24.50 24.51 35.36
N SER A 70 -24.77 25.55 36.14
CA SER A 70 -23.73 26.46 36.65
C SER A 70 -22.68 25.74 37.49
N LEU A 71 -23.06 24.69 38.23
CA LEU A 71 -22.13 23.89 39.03
C LEU A 71 -21.18 23.06 38.15
N HIS A 72 -21.63 22.62 36.97
CA HIS A 72 -20.90 21.70 36.09
C HIS A 72 -20.47 22.32 34.75
N ASP A 73 -20.63 23.63 34.57
CA ASP A 73 -20.36 24.32 33.31
C ASP A 73 -18.88 24.21 32.90
N GLU A 74 -17.97 24.34 33.88
CA GLU A 74 -16.52 24.18 33.67
C GLU A 74 -16.17 22.75 33.24
N ASP A 75 -16.70 21.74 33.94
CA ASP A 75 -16.47 20.33 33.61
C ASP A 75 -17.00 20.00 32.21
N LEU A 76 -18.20 20.47 31.87
CA LEU A 76 -18.82 20.25 30.57
C LEU A 76 -17.99 20.90 29.46
N SER A 77 -17.58 22.15 29.66
CA SER A 77 -16.72 22.88 28.73
C SER A 77 -15.39 22.17 28.52
N GLN A 78 -14.77 21.69 29.61
CA GLN A 78 -13.52 20.93 29.54
C GLN A 78 -13.68 19.62 28.76
N ILE A 79 -14.73 18.85 29.04
CA ILE A 79 -15.01 17.59 28.34
C ILE A 79 -15.23 17.84 26.85
N MET A 80 -15.97 18.90 26.50
CA MET A 80 -16.23 19.26 25.11
C MET A 80 -14.94 19.61 24.35
N GLN A 81 -14.05 20.37 24.99
CA GLN A 81 -12.73 20.69 24.44
C GLN A 81 -11.85 19.45 24.28
N LEU A 82 -11.77 18.61 25.32
CA LEU A 82 -10.99 17.36 25.28
C LEU A 82 -11.50 16.42 24.19
N PHE A 83 -12.82 16.31 24.03
CA PHE A 83 -13.41 15.50 22.96
C PHE A 83 -13.05 16.04 21.58
N GLY A 84 -13.09 17.37 21.38
CA GLY A 84 -12.66 18.00 20.14
C GLY A 84 -11.18 17.73 19.82
N GLN A 85 -10.31 17.86 20.82
CA GLN A 85 -8.89 17.55 20.69
C GLN A 85 -8.65 16.07 20.35
N LEU A 86 -9.33 15.16 21.05
CA LEU A 86 -9.22 13.72 20.81
C LEU A 86 -9.72 13.35 19.41
N SER A 87 -10.84 13.92 18.97
CA SER A 87 -11.38 13.72 17.61
C SER A 87 -10.38 14.17 16.54
N ASN A 88 -9.77 15.34 16.73
CA ASN A 88 -8.74 15.86 15.83
C ASN A 88 -7.49 14.98 15.82
N LEU A 89 -7.03 14.51 16.98
CA LEU A 89 -5.89 13.61 17.09
C LEU A 89 -6.15 12.28 16.37
N VAL A 90 -7.33 11.69 16.54
CA VAL A 90 -7.73 10.46 15.85
C VAL A 90 -7.79 10.68 14.34
N THR A 91 -8.37 11.79 13.90
CA THR A 91 -8.50 12.11 12.47
C THR A 91 -7.13 12.31 11.82
N THR A 92 -6.28 13.15 12.41
CA THR A 92 -4.91 13.38 11.92
C THR A 92 -4.06 12.10 11.96
N SER A 93 -4.23 11.26 12.97
CA SER A 93 -3.56 9.95 13.02
C SER A 93 -3.96 9.06 11.84
N ARG A 94 -5.26 8.99 11.52
CA ARG A 94 -5.77 8.21 10.37
C ARG A 94 -5.23 8.75 9.04
N GLU A 95 -5.22 10.07 8.86
CA GLU A 95 -4.67 10.71 7.66
C GLU A 95 -3.18 10.40 7.49
N ARG A 96 -2.39 10.50 8.58
CA ARG A 96 -0.96 10.16 8.56
C ARG A 96 -0.73 8.69 8.21
N VAL A 97 -1.50 7.77 8.78
CA VAL A 97 -1.41 6.33 8.44
C VAL A 97 -1.73 6.11 6.96
N GLN A 98 -2.75 6.76 6.44
CA GLN A 98 -3.13 6.66 5.03
C GLN A 98 -2.02 7.20 4.11
N ALA A 99 -1.45 8.36 4.42
CA ALA A 99 -0.34 8.93 3.65
C ALA A 99 0.91 8.02 3.66
N VAL A 100 1.26 7.45 4.82
CA VAL A 100 2.39 6.49 4.91
C VAL A 100 2.12 5.25 4.06
N LYS A 101 0.89 4.74 4.07
CA LYS A 101 0.50 3.58 3.25
C LYS A 101 0.62 3.88 1.75
N GLU A 102 0.16 5.04 1.31
CA GLU A 102 0.26 5.48 -0.09
C GLU A 102 1.71 5.64 -0.53
N ASN A 103 2.53 6.31 0.29
CA ASN A 103 3.97 6.46 0.04
C ASN A 103 4.68 5.11 -0.06
N LEU A 104 4.38 4.16 0.85
CA LEU A 104 4.95 2.82 0.80
C LEU A 104 4.55 2.07 -0.47
N GLN A 105 3.29 2.22 -0.91
CA GLN A 105 2.81 1.62 -2.15
C GLN A 105 3.49 2.21 -3.39
N ALA A 106 3.73 3.53 -3.40
CA ALA A 106 4.50 4.19 -4.45
C ALA A 106 5.95 3.67 -4.48
N CYS A 107 6.63 3.63 -3.33
CA CYS A 107 7.99 3.10 -3.21
C CYS A 107 8.08 1.64 -3.68
N LYS A 108 7.12 0.79 -3.30
CA LYS A 108 7.03 -0.60 -3.76
C LYS A 108 6.95 -0.70 -5.28
N THR A 109 6.20 0.20 -5.91
CA THR A 109 6.05 0.22 -7.37
C THR A 109 7.36 0.65 -8.04
N LEU A 110 8.00 1.73 -7.55
CA LEU A 110 9.29 2.18 -8.05
C LEU A 110 10.38 1.11 -7.94
N LEU A 111 10.43 0.39 -6.81
CA LEU A 111 11.38 -0.71 -6.61
C LEU A 111 11.13 -1.87 -7.58
N ARG A 112 9.86 -2.18 -7.88
CA ARG A 112 9.53 -3.19 -8.91
C ARG A 112 10.03 -2.75 -10.28
N CYS A 113 9.75 -1.51 -10.69
CA CYS A 113 10.25 -0.97 -11.96
C CYS A 113 11.77 -1.05 -12.05
N ARG A 114 12.50 -0.64 -10.99
CA ARG A 114 13.97 -0.73 -10.93
C ARG A 114 14.50 -2.15 -11.01
N ARG A 115 13.86 -3.10 -10.33
CA ARG A 115 14.22 -4.51 -10.41
C ARG A 115 14.04 -5.05 -11.83
N ASP A 116 12.94 -4.70 -12.48
CA ASP A 116 12.63 -5.19 -13.82
C ASP A 116 13.59 -4.58 -14.87
N GLU A 117 13.96 -3.31 -14.71
CA GLU A 117 15.01 -2.65 -15.48
C GLU A 117 16.38 -3.32 -15.29
N LEU A 118 16.76 -3.63 -14.05
CA LEU A 118 18.03 -4.32 -13.76
C LEU A 118 18.06 -5.71 -14.38
N LYS A 119 16.94 -6.45 -14.35
CA LYS A 119 16.83 -7.76 -15.00
C LYS A 119 17.01 -7.65 -16.51
N LYS A 120 16.41 -6.62 -17.14
CA LYS A 120 16.57 -6.34 -18.56
C LYS A 120 18.03 -6.06 -18.91
N LEU A 121 18.67 -5.14 -18.18
CA LEU A 121 20.09 -4.79 -18.40
C LEU A 121 21.02 -5.99 -18.19
N TRP A 122 20.72 -6.87 -17.23
CA TRP A 122 21.48 -8.09 -17.01
C TRP A 122 21.36 -9.05 -18.20
N LEU A 123 20.15 -9.26 -18.74
CA LEU A 123 19.94 -10.10 -19.93
C LEU A 123 20.68 -9.53 -21.14
N GLU A 124 20.52 -8.23 -21.41
CA GLU A 124 21.27 -7.53 -22.47
C GLU A 124 22.78 -7.67 -22.28
N GLY A 125 23.26 -7.57 -21.04
CA GLY A 125 24.68 -7.77 -20.72
C GLY A 125 25.19 -9.20 -21.00
N VAL A 126 24.36 -10.22 -20.78
CA VAL A 126 24.69 -11.61 -21.12
C VAL A 126 24.72 -11.80 -22.64
N GLU A 127 23.73 -11.25 -23.36
CA GLU A 127 23.66 -11.28 -24.82
C GLU A 127 24.87 -10.57 -25.44
N HIS A 128 25.22 -9.37 -24.98
CA HIS A 128 26.39 -8.63 -25.46
C HIS A 128 27.69 -9.39 -25.23
N LYS A 129 27.86 -10.07 -24.09
CA LYS A 129 29.04 -10.92 -23.85
C LYS A 129 29.12 -12.07 -24.83
N HIS A 130 27.99 -12.71 -25.15
CA HIS A 130 27.96 -13.78 -26.15
C HIS A 130 28.31 -13.25 -27.54
N VAL A 131 27.75 -12.10 -27.93
CA VAL A 131 28.08 -11.44 -29.20
C VAL A 131 29.57 -11.10 -29.29
N LEU A 132 30.16 -10.54 -28.22
CA LEU A 132 31.61 -10.27 -28.18
C LEU A 132 32.44 -11.54 -28.34
N HIS A 133 32.07 -12.62 -27.65
CA HIS A 133 32.75 -13.90 -27.80
C HIS A 133 32.70 -14.41 -29.25
N LEU A 134 31.53 -14.34 -29.90
CA LEU A 134 31.39 -14.71 -31.31
C LEU A 134 32.25 -13.82 -32.22
N LEU A 135 32.32 -12.50 -31.96
CA LEU A 135 33.17 -11.58 -32.73
C LEU A 135 34.66 -11.90 -32.56
N GLU A 136 35.11 -12.28 -31.36
CA GLU A 136 36.48 -12.74 -31.13
C GLU A 136 36.79 -14.04 -31.91
N GLU A 137 35.88 -15.01 -31.91
CA GLU A 137 36.04 -16.24 -32.68
C GLU A 137 36.07 -15.97 -34.20
N ILE A 138 35.27 -15.01 -34.68
CA ILE A 138 35.29 -14.55 -36.09
C ILE A 138 36.66 -13.94 -36.43
N ASP A 139 37.20 -13.05 -35.60
CA ASP A 139 38.49 -12.40 -35.85
C ASP A 139 39.66 -13.40 -35.81
N LYS A 140 39.63 -14.33 -34.85
CA LYS A 140 40.56 -15.46 -34.80
C LYS A 140 40.54 -16.25 -36.10
N LEU A 141 39.36 -16.70 -36.54
CA LEU A 141 39.21 -17.51 -37.75
C LEU A 141 39.71 -16.77 -38.99
N ARG A 142 39.39 -15.47 -39.11
CA ARG A 142 39.87 -14.60 -40.19
C ARG A 142 41.41 -14.50 -40.22
N GLY A 143 42.05 -14.55 -39.06
CA GLY A 143 43.52 -14.50 -38.94
C GLY A 143 44.24 -15.83 -39.25
N VAL A 144 43.53 -16.96 -39.25
CA VAL A 144 44.13 -18.31 -39.41
C VAL A 144 44.88 -18.49 -40.73
N PRO A 145 44.35 -18.14 -41.91
CA PRO A 145 45.06 -18.37 -43.18
C PRO A 145 46.47 -17.77 -43.20
N ASN A 146 46.60 -16.53 -42.73
CA ASN A 146 47.88 -15.83 -42.62
C ASN A 146 48.85 -16.48 -41.61
N GLN A 147 48.33 -17.05 -40.51
CA GLN A 147 49.17 -17.77 -39.54
C GLN A 147 49.60 -19.13 -40.08
N LEU A 148 48.72 -19.82 -40.81
CA LEU A 148 48.99 -21.10 -41.43
C LEU A 148 50.14 -20.98 -42.44
N ASP A 149 50.10 -19.96 -43.30
CA ASP A 149 51.16 -19.69 -44.28
C ASP A 149 52.52 -19.43 -43.58
N LYS A 150 52.52 -18.76 -42.42
CA LYS A 150 53.73 -18.55 -41.62
C LYS A 150 54.29 -19.84 -41.03
N TYR A 151 53.45 -20.75 -40.53
CA TYR A 151 53.90 -22.03 -39.99
C TYR A 151 54.42 -22.97 -41.08
N ILE A 152 53.76 -22.99 -42.25
CA ILE A 152 54.20 -23.74 -43.43
C ILE A 152 55.57 -23.23 -43.90
N ALA A 153 55.75 -21.91 -44.03
CA ALA A 153 57.03 -21.31 -44.41
C ALA A 153 58.18 -21.66 -43.46
N LYS A 154 57.88 -21.82 -42.16
CA LYS A 154 58.85 -22.24 -41.13
C LYS A 154 59.01 -23.76 -41.01
N LYS A 155 58.31 -24.56 -41.83
CA LYS A 155 58.26 -26.03 -41.78
C LYS A 155 57.73 -26.61 -40.45
N HIS A 156 56.94 -25.82 -39.70
CA HIS A 156 56.33 -26.24 -38.43
C HIS A 156 54.98 -26.95 -38.69
N TYR A 157 55.00 -28.06 -39.43
CA TYR A 157 53.79 -28.69 -39.94
C TYR A 157 52.83 -29.18 -38.85
N LEU A 158 53.35 -29.68 -37.71
CA LEU A 158 52.50 -30.12 -36.60
C LEU A 158 51.60 -28.98 -36.07
N HIS A 159 52.18 -27.79 -35.88
CA HIS A 159 51.44 -26.61 -35.41
C HIS A 159 50.46 -26.13 -36.47
N ALA A 160 50.85 -26.17 -37.75
CA ALA A 160 49.99 -25.83 -38.87
C ALA A 160 48.74 -26.72 -38.92
N THR A 161 48.90 -28.05 -38.80
CA THR A 161 47.79 -29.00 -38.82
C THR A 161 46.88 -28.84 -37.60
N GLN A 162 47.45 -28.64 -36.40
CA GLN A 162 46.66 -28.38 -35.19
C GLN A 162 45.82 -27.10 -35.32
N LEU A 163 46.41 -26.03 -35.84
CA LEU A 163 45.72 -24.77 -36.10
C LEU A 163 44.61 -24.95 -37.14
N LEU A 164 44.88 -25.67 -38.23
CA LEU A 164 43.91 -25.92 -39.28
C LEU A 164 42.70 -26.74 -38.78
N VAL A 165 42.95 -27.84 -38.06
CA VAL A 165 41.88 -28.70 -37.53
C VAL A 165 41.00 -27.94 -36.55
N SER A 166 41.59 -27.17 -35.64
CA SER A 166 40.84 -26.33 -34.69
C SER A 166 40.03 -25.24 -35.41
N ALA A 167 40.61 -24.57 -36.41
CA ALA A 167 39.93 -23.54 -37.20
C ALA A 167 38.74 -24.08 -38.01
N VAL A 168 38.89 -25.25 -38.65
CA VAL A 168 37.80 -25.91 -39.38
C VAL A 168 36.66 -26.27 -38.42
N SER A 169 36.98 -26.83 -37.25
CA SER A 169 35.96 -27.18 -36.24
C SER A 169 35.19 -25.95 -35.71
N LEU A 170 35.87 -24.80 -35.59
CA LEU A 170 35.25 -23.54 -35.17
C LEU A 170 34.32 -22.98 -36.27
N GLY A 171 34.74 -23.09 -37.54
CA GLY A 171 33.98 -22.63 -38.69
C GLY A 171 32.71 -23.44 -38.96
N GLU A 172 32.74 -24.75 -38.74
CA GLU A 172 31.60 -25.67 -38.89
C GLU A 172 30.68 -25.72 -37.65
N GLY A 173 31.13 -25.17 -36.51
CA GLY A 173 30.38 -25.15 -35.27
C GLY A 173 29.66 -23.80 -35.03
N PRO A 174 30.08 -23.01 -34.03
CA PRO A 174 29.37 -21.80 -33.61
C PRO A 174 29.30 -20.69 -34.69
N LEU A 175 30.12 -20.78 -35.75
CA LEU A 175 30.20 -19.77 -36.81
C LEU A 175 29.56 -20.21 -38.13
N ASP A 176 28.93 -21.39 -38.22
CA ASP A 176 28.42 -21.97 -39.47
C ASP A 176 27.49 -21.00 -40.24
N GLY A 177 26.55 -20.38 -39.53
CA GLY A 177 25.58 -19.43 -40.09
C GLY A 177 26.12 -18.06 -40.50
N VAL A 178 27.41 -17.76 -40.29
CA VAL A 178 28.00 -16.46 -40.66
C VAL A 178 28.42 -16.47 -42.13
N GLU A 179 27.59 -15.90 -43.01
CA GLU A 179 27.85 -15.85 -44.47
C GLU A 179 29.18 -15.17 -44.83
N ALA A 180 29.58 -14.14 -44.09
CA ALA A 180 30.82 -13.40 -44.32
C ALA A 180 32.08 -14.27 -44.15
N LEU A 181 31.99 -15.43 -43.49
CA LEU A 181 33.09 -16.37 -43.28
C LEU A 181 33.15 -17.49 -44.33
N ARG A 182 32.21 -17.53 -45.28
CA ARG A 182 32.11 -18.61 -46.28
C ARG A 182 33.40 -18.81 -47.06
N ASP A 183 34.00 -17.73 -47.55
CA ASP A 183 35.18 -17.79 -48.41
C ASP A 183 36.42 -18.23 -47.61
N VAL A 184 36.55 -17.77 -46.36
CA VAL A 184 37.62 -18.22 -45.43
C VAL A 184 37.47 -19.71 -45.11
N ARG A 185 36.24 -20.19 -44.88
CA ARG A 185 35.99 -21.63 -44.69
C ARG A 185 36.34 -22.46 -45.91
N ALA A 186 35.96 -21.99 -47.10
CA ALA A 186 36.30 -22.67 -48.36
C ALA A 186 37.82 -22.77 -48.53
N GLU A 187 38.56 -21.69 -48.23
CA GLU A 187 40.02 -21.69 -48.24
C GLU A 187 40.62 -22.70 -47.24
N LEU A 188 40.14 -22.70 -45.99
CA LEU A 188 40.62 -23.63 -44.97
C LEU A 188 40.31 -25.09 -45.31
N ASN A 189 39.13 -25.38 -45.87
CA ASN A 189 38.79 -26.73 -46.33
C ASN A 189 39.65 -27.17 -47.52
N THR A 190 39.99 -26.25 -48.42
CA THR A 190 40.91 -26.56 -49.53
C THR A 190 42.31 -26.89 -49.02
N LYS A 191 42.79 -26.21 -47.96
CA LYS A 191 44.11 -26.48 -47.35
C LYS A 191 44.14 -27.73 -46.45
N LYS A 192 43.00 -28.39 -46.23
CA LYS A 192 42.85 -29.62 -45.45
C LYS A 192 43.02 -30.89 -46.30
N GLU A 193 42.68 -30.82 -47.58
CA GLU A 193 42.90 -31.90 -48.57
C GLU A 193 44.37 -31.98 -49.02
#